data_AF-A0A2V8PHD4-F1
#
_entry.id   AF-A0A2V8PHD4-F1
#
_cell.length_a   1.000
_cell.length_b   1.000
_cell.length_c   1.000
_cell.angle_alpha   90.00
_cell.angle_beta   90.00
_cell.angle_gamma   90.00
#
_symmetry.space_group_name_H-M   'P 1'
#
loop_
_entity.id
_entity.type
_entity.pdbx_description
1 polymer ?
#
loop_
_entity_poly.entity_id
_entity_poly.type
_entity_poly.pdbx_seq_one_letter_code
_entity_poly.pdbx_strand_id
1 'polypeptide(L)'
;MKTGLTLWVRRLVKALLTAVVPVTSEVAWAQASPFMTGATALETNLLAWLTPVAIILVMVLGAMAMANRISWGWCLAAILGIAISFGAPQIVTWVRGMFGV
;
A
#
# COMPACT_ATOMS: atom_id res chain seq x y z
N MET A 1 -45.87 23.63 30.61
CA MET A 1 -44.68 23.89 29.77
C MET A 1 -43.57 22.82 29.86
N LYS A 2 -43.57 21.88 30.82
CA LYS A 2 -42.51 20.86 30.96
C LYS A 2 -42.62 19.66 29.98
N THR A 3 -43.80 19.45 29.39
CA THR A 3 -44.13 18.30 28.54
C THR A 3 -43.56 18.39 27.12
N GLY A 4 -43.32 19.60 26.61
CA GLY A 4 -42.75 19.77 25.27
C GLY A 4 -41.28 19.39 25.21
N LEU A 5 -40.51 19.80 26.22
CA LEU A 5 -39.05 19.59 26.28
C LEU A 5 -38.68 18.10 26.32
N THR A 6 -39.43 17.28 27.07
CA THR A 6 -39.18 15.84 27.17
C THR A 6 -39.50 15.09 25.87
N LEU A 7 -40.48 15.57 25.09
CA LEU A 7 -40.80 15.01 23.77
C LEU A 7 -39.71 15.32 22.74
N TRP A 8 -39.16 16.54 22.77
CA TRP A 8 -38.04 16.93 21.91
C TRP A 8 -36.78 16.12 22.21
N VAL A 9 -36.43 15.97 23.49
CA VAL A 9 -35.29 15.15 23.93
C VAL A 9 -35.44 13.70 23.47
N ARG A 10 -36.63 13.10 23.66
CA ARG A 10 -36.91 11.72 23.21
C ARG A 10 -36.83 11.55 21.69
N ARG A 11 -37.23 12.56 20.91
CA ARG A 11 -37.09 12.55 19.46
C ARG A 11 -35.64 12.63 19.01
N LEU A 12 -34.84 13.49 19.65
CA LEU A 12 -33.40 13.62 19.36
C LEU A 12 -32.63 12.35 19.71
N VAL A 13 -32.91 11.72 20.86
CA VAL A 13 -32.28 10.46 21.25
C VAL A 13 -32.62 9.34 20.26
N LYS A 14 -33.89 9.24 19.84
CA LYS A 14 -34.29 8.25 18.83
C LYS A 14 -33.61 8.50 17.48
N ALA A 15 -33.54 9.76 17.04
CA ALA A 15 -32.87 10.14 15.80
C ALA A 15 -31.37 9.80 15.84
N LEU A 16 -30.71 10.07 16.97
CA LEU A 16 -29.31 9.72 17.20
C LEU A 16 -29.10 8.20 17.16
N LEU A 17 -29.94 7.42 17.85
CA LEU A 17 -29.85 5.97 17.85
C LEU A 17 -30.08 5.37 16.45
N THR A 18 -31.02 5.90 15.68
CA THR A 18 -31.26 5.46 14.30
C THR A 18 -30.12 5.87 13.34
N ALA A 19 -29.41 6.96 13.62
CA ALA A 19 -28.26 7.39 12.83
C ALA A 19 -26.98 6.60 13.14
N VAL A 20 -26.83 6.09 14.37
CA VAL A 20 -25.66 5.27 14.75
C VAL A 20 -25.69 3.89 14.08
N VAL A 21 -26.87 3.28 13.90
CA VAL A 21 -27.02 1.95 13.30
C VAL A 21 -26.39 1.82 11.91
N PRO A 22 -26.66 2.69 10.91
CA PRO A 22 -26.04 2.59 9.59
C PRO A 22 -24.53 2.89 9.61
N VAL A 23 -24.06 3.78 10.49
CA VAL A 23 -22.63 4.11 10.62
C VAL A 23 -21.84 2.92 11.17
N THR A 24 -22.44 2.11 12.06
CA THR A 24 -21.79 0.91 12.57
C THR A 24 -21.76 -0.26 11.57
N SER A 25 -22.74 -0.36 10.66
CA SER A 25 -22.75 -1.43 9.65
C SER A 25 -21.61 -1.31 8.63
N GLU A 26 -21.19 -0.09 8.29
CA GLU A 26 -20.07 0.14 7.37
C GLU A 26 -18.73 -0.29 7.98
N VAL A 27 -18.53 -0.02 9.28
CA VAL A 27 -17.32 -0.43 10.02
C VAL A 27 -17.30 -1.94 10.28
N ALA A 28 -18.47 -2.56 10.48
CA ALA A 28 -18.59 -4.01 10.68
C ALA A 28 -18.40 -4.82 9.38
N TRP A 29 -18.67 -4.23 8.21
CA TRP A 29 -18.43 -4.86 6.89
C TRP A 29 -17.07 -4.49 6.27
N ALA A 30 -16.34 -3.56 6.86
CA ALA A 30 -14.93 -3.27 6.54
C ALA A 30 -13.95 -4.27 7.19
N GLN A 31 -14.40 -5.47 7.59
CA GLN A 31 -13.51 -6.53 8.04
C GLN A 31 -12.49 -6.79 6.92
N ALA A 32 -11.23 -6.45 7.21
CA ALA A 32 -10.11 -6.73 6.32
C ALA A 32 -10.19 -8.18 5.86
N SER A 33 -10.23 -8.38 4.54
CA SER A 33 -10.34 -9.72 3.96
C SER A 33 -9.25 -10.61 4.56
N PRO A 34 -9.56 -11.85 4.99
CA PRO A 34 -8.57 -12.76 5.56
C PRO A 34 -7.45 -13.12 4.57
N PHE A 35 -7.62 -12.83 3.27
CA PHE A 35 -6.58 -12.93 2.26
C PHE A 35 -5.62 -11.74 2.24
N MET A 36 -5.98 -10.60 2.83
CA MET A 36 -5.09 -9.44 2.92
C MET A 36 -3.87 -9.76 3.76
N THR A 37 -4.06 -10.42 4.90
CA THR A 37 -2.94 -10.81 5.76
C THR A 37 -1.98 -11.77 5.03
N GLY A 38 -2.53 -12.75 4.30
CA GLY A 38 -1.74 -13.68 3.50
C GLY A 38 -1.04 -13.01 2.31
N ALA A 39 -1.75 -12.14 1.58
CA ALA A 39 -1.22 -11.41 0.43
C ALA A 39 -0.11 -10.45 0.84
N THR A 40 -0.31 -9.68 1.91
CA THR A 40 0.71 -8.78 2.46
C THR A 40 1.91 -9.55 3.00
N ALA A 41 1.70 -10.71 3.62
CA ALA A 41 2.80 -11.57 4.06
C ALA A 41 3.63 -12.09 2.87
N LEU A 42 2.98 -12.53 1.79
CA LEU A 42 3.67 -12.97 0.57
C LEU A 42 4.45 -11.83 -0.07
N GLU A 43 3.84 -10.65 -0.22
CA GLU A 43 4.46 -9.46 -0.79
C GLU A 43 5.70 -9.05 0.01
N THR A 44 5.58 -8.97 1.34
CA THR A 44 6.68 -8.59 2.23
C THR A 44 7.84 -9.59 2.14
N ASN A 45 7.53 -10.89 2.13
CA ASN A 45 8.56 -11.92 1.96
C ASN A 45 9.22 -11.83 0.59
N LEU A 46 8.46 -11.65 -0.48
CA LEU A 46 9.01 -11.54 -1.83
C LEU A 46 9.93 -10.31 -1.96
N LEU A 47 9.50 -9.15 -1.46
CA LEU A 47 10.29 -7.91 -1.50
C LEU A 47 11.60 -8.04 -0.69
N ALA A 48 11.58 -8.76 0.44
CA ALA A 48 12.76 -8.99 1.26
C ALA A 48 13.87 -9.74 0.50
N TRP A 49 13.52 -10.63 -0.43
CA TRP A 49 14.48 -11.35 -1.27
C TRP A 49 14.78 -10.63 -2.59
N LEU A 50 13.76 -10.00 -3.20
CA LEU A 50 13.88 -9.36 -4.50
C LEU A 50 14.79 -8.10 -4.45
N THR A 51 14.71 -7.32 -3.37
CA THR A 51 15.52 -6.10 -3.19
C THR A 51 17.02 -6.34 -3.27
N PRO A 52 17.64 -7.27 -2.50
CA PRO A 52 19.07 -7.52 -2.61
C PRO A 52 19.46 -8.11 -3.97
N VAL A 53 18.62 -8.96 -4.56
CA VAL A 53 18.88 -9.55 -5.89
C VAL A 53 18.94 -8.47 -6.97
N ALA A 54 18.00 -7.52 -6.98
CA ALA A 54 18.00 -6.42 -7.93
C ALA A 54 19.24 -5.53 -7.81
N ILE A 55 19.70 -5.27 -6.58
CA ILE A 55 20.92 -4.49 -6.33
C ILE A 55 22.14 -5.20 -6.94
N ILE A 56 22.28 -6.51 -6.72
CA ILE A 56 23.39 -7.30 -7.29
C ILE A 56 23.33 -7.29 -8.83
N LEU A 57 22.15 -7.43 -9.42
CA LEU A 57 21.97 -7.36 -10.88
C LEU A 57 22.45 -6.02 -11.45
N VAL A 58 22.09 -4.89 -10.81
CA VAL A 58 22.56 -3.56 -11.24
C VAL A 58 24.07 -3.43 -11.12
N MET A 59 24.67 -3.93 -10.03
CA MET A 59 26.13 -3.89 -9.86
C MET A 59 26.86 -4.68 -10.95
N VAL A 60 26.38 -5.89 -11.26
CA VAL A 60 26.99 -6.76 -12.27
C VAL A 60 26.81 -6.20 -13.67
N LEU A 61 25.61 -5.71 -14.01
CA LEU A 61 25.35 -5.04 -15.29
C LEU A 61 26.18 -3.76 -15.45
N GLY A 62 26.32 -2.96 -14.40
CA GLY A 62 27.18 -1.78 -14.40
C GLY A 62 28.65 -2.13 -14.68
N ALA A 63 29.17 -3.18 -14.03
CA ALA A 63 30.52 -3.68 -14.29
C ALA A 63 30.71 -4.15 -15.74
N MET A 64 29.74 -4.89 -16.28
CA MET A 64 29.80 -5.38 -17.66
C MET A 64 29.60 -4.28 -18.72
N ALA A 65 28.83 -3.25 -18.41
CA ALA A 65 28.66 -2.07 -19.25
C ALA A 65 29.97 -1.25 -19.32
N MET A 66 30.68 -1.09 -18.20
CA MET A 66 32.01 -0.44 -18.18
C MET A 66 33.05 -1.23 -18.98
N ALA A 67 32.96 -2.56 -19.00
CA ALA A 67 33.80 -3.40 -19.84
C ALA A 67 33.43 -3.36 -21.34
N ASN A 68 32.41 -2.57 -21.72
CA ASN A 68 31.83 -2.50 -23.06
C ASN A 68 31.50 -3.88 -23.66
N ARG A 69 31.20 -4.86 -22.80
CA ARG A 69 30.93 -6.26 -23.18
C ARG A 69 29.46 -6.53 -23.45
N ILE A 70 28.58 -5.56 -23.18
CA ILE A 70 27.13 -5.72 -23.24
C ILE A 70 26.50 -4.53 -23.96
N SER A 71 25.46 -4.83 -24.75
CA SER A 71 24.61 -3.82 -25.40
C SER A 71 23.83 -3.01 -24.36
N TRP A 72 23.73 -1.70 -24.56
CA TRP A 72 22.88 -0.79 -23.79
C TRP A 72 21.41 -1.24 -23.71
N GLY A 73 20.94 -2.02 -24.67
CA GLY A 73 19.60 -2.62 -24.63
C GLY A 73 19.37 -3.50 -23.39
N TRP A 74 20.39 -4.19 -22.89
CA TRP A 74 20.29 -5.00 -21.66
C TRP A 74 20.19 -4.16 -20.40
N CYS A 75 20.82 -2.98 -20.38
CA CYS A 75 20.68 -2.04 -19.28
C CYS A 75 19.26 -1.47 -19.23
N LEU A 76 18.68 -1.12 -20.39
CA LEU A 76 17.30 -0.65 -20.47
C LEU A 76 16.28 -1.72 -20.06
N ALA A 77 16.49 -2.96 -20.50
CA ALA A 77 15.66 -4.10 -20.11
C ALA A 77 15.71 -4.34 -18.59
N ALA A 78 16.89 -4.21 -17.96
CA ALA A 78 17.03 -4.34 -16.53
C ALA A 78 16.30 -3.25 -15.75
N ILE A 79 16.37 -1.99 -16.21
CA ILE A 79 15.63 -0.87 -15.60
C ILE A 79 14.12 -1.11 -15.66
N LEU A 80 13.60 -1.50 -16.82
CA LEU A 80 12.18 -1.84 -16.99
C LEU A 80 11.78 -3.05 -16.13
N GLY A 81 12.60 -4.09 -16.09
CA GLY A 81 12.36 -5.27 -15.26
C GLY A 81 12.27 -4.95 -13.78
N ILE A 82 13.16 -4.09 -13.28
CA ILE A 82 13.12 -3.60 -11.89
C ILE A 82 11.83 -2.81 -11.64
N ALA A 83 11.46 -1.88 -12.54
CA ALA A 83 10.25 -1.08 -12.39
C ALA A 83 8.97 -1.94 -12.32
N ILE A 84 8.91 -3.03 -13.10
CA ILE A 84 7.77 -3.96 -13.09
C ILE A 84 7.76 -4.82 -11.82
N SER A 85 8.92 -5.24 -11.33
CA SER A 85 9.03 -6.22 -10.24
C SER A 85 8.71 -5.64 -8.85
N PHE A 86 8.99 -4.35 -8.61
CA PHE A 86 8.80 -3.72 -7.30
C PHE A 86 7.42 -3.07 -7.09
N GLY A 87 6.69 -2.80 -8.18
CA GLY A 87 5.37 -2.18 -8.11
C GLY A 87 5.36 -0.75 -7.54
N ALA A 88 4.18 -0.14 -7.45
CA ALA A 88 4.02 1.24 -7.01
C ALA A 88 4.40 1.50 -5.53
N PRO A 89 4.02 0.67 -4.54
CA PRO A 89 4.25 0.99 -3.12
C PRO A 89 5.74 1.10 -2.75
N GLN A 90 6.56 0.18 -3.25
CA GLN A 90 8.00 0.15 -3.00
C GLN A 90 8.70 1.38 -3.61
N ILE A 91 8.39 1.69 -4.88
CA ILE A 91 9.00 2.82 -5.59
C ILE A 91 8.62 4.14 -4.91
N VAL A 92 7.36 4.32 -4.53
CA VAL A 92 6.91 5.52 -3.81
C VAL A 92 7.67 5.67 -2.49
N THR A 93 7.88 4.59 -1.75
CA THR A 93 8.63 4.62 -0.49
C THR A 93 10.07 5.07 -0.68
N TRP A 94 10.74 4.61 -1.73
CA TRP A 94 12.10 5.07 -2.05
C TRP A 94 12.14 6.53 -2.44
N VAL A 95 11.24 6.96 -3.34
CA VAL A 95 11.13 8.35 -3.78
C VAL A 95 10.91 9.27 -2.58
N ARG A 96 10.00 8.88 -1.70
CA ARG A 96 9.74 9.55 -0.42
C ARG A 96 10.97 9.61 0.48
N GLY A 97 11.70 8.50 0.61
CA GLY A 97 12.97 8.44 1.31
C GLY A 97 14.05 9.37 0.74
N MET A 98 14.11 9.52 -0.59
CA MET A 98 15.01 10.46 -1.27
C MET A 98 14.66 11.93 -0.97
N PHE A 99 13.38 12.22 -0.74
CA PHE A 99 12.91 13.55 -0.35
C PHE A 99 12.80 13.75 1.18
N GLY A 100 13.06 12.71 1.98
CA GLY A 100 12.99 12.75 3.45
C GLY A 100 11.59 12.90 4.04
N VAL A 101 10.52 12.49 3.32
CA VAL A 101 9.10 12.69 3.69
C VAL A 101 8.27 11.41 3.77
#